data_AF-A0A2H3BNW4-F1
#
_entry.id   AF-A0A2H3BNW4-F1
#
_cell.length_a   1.000
_cell.length_b   1.000
_cell.length_c   1.000
_cell.angle_alpha   90.00
_cell.angle_beta   90.00
_cell.angle_gamma   90.00
#
_symmetry.space_group_name_H-M   'P 1'
#
loop_
_entity.id
_entity.type
_entity.pdbx_description
1 polymer ?
#
loop_
_entity_poly.entity_id
_entity_poly.type
_entity_poly.pdbx_seq_one_letter_code
_entity_poly.pdbx_strand_id
1 'polypeptide(L)'
;MCYGYGSLDQAISTCPMCKVFPHPSRCPHVREVCRNRASHPRFDVYFLKNAEVDSFNGCGYCKWARTNPPQKAAGYLNPGWPGCCRPPAPSEHRMIQAADWRSVSIVHHIPIPPDIKAALDG
;
A
#
# COMPACT_ATOMS: atom_id res chain seq x y z
N MET A 1 0.35 -6.07 -0.25
CA MET A 1 -0.49 -5.35 -1.24
C MET A 1 0.29 -5.21 -2.54
N CYS A 2 -0.37 -4.80 -3.62
CA CYS A 2 0.28 -4.47 -4.89
C CYS A 2 1.01 -5.66 -5.55
N TYR A 3 0.51 -6.88 -5.36
CA TYR A 3 1.06 -8.08 -5.99
C TYR A 3 0.52 -8.28 -7.42
N GLY A 4 1.29 -8.94 -8.26
CA GLY A 4 0.88 -9.29 -9.62
C GLY A 4 -0.36 -10.18 -9.63
N TYR A 5 -1.31 -9.90 -10.52
CA TYR A 5 -2.44 -10.79 -10.76
C TYR A 5 -1.93 -12.15 -11.27
N GLY A 6 -2.39 -13.23 -10.66
CA GLY A 6 -1.91 -14.58 -10.96
C GLY A 6 -0.57 -14.95 -10.31
N SER A 7 0.09 -14.03 -9.57
CA SER A 7 1.22 -14.41 -8.73
C SER A 7 0.70 -15.05 -7.44
N LEU A 8 0.91 -16.37 -7.33
CA LEU A 8 0.75 -17.27 -6.17
C LEU A 8 -0.34 -16.89 -5.15
N ASP A 9 -1.39 -17.72 -5.15
CA ASP A 9 -2.38 -17.89 -4.07
C ASP A 9 -1.79 -18.02 -2.65
N GLN A 10 -0.47 -18.18 -2.50
CA GLN A 10 0.25 -18.18 -1.22
C GLN A 10 0.57 -16.79 -0.62
N ALA A 11 0.69 -15.72 -1.41
CA ALA A 11 1.01 -14.37 -0.88
C ALA A 11 -0.23 -13.59 -0.36
N ILE A 12 -1.42 -14.20 -0.47
CA ILE A 12 -2.74 -13.57 -0.29
C ILE A 12 -3.56 -14.16 0.86
N SER A 13 -3.03 -15.16 1.58
CA SER A 13 -3.79 -15.85 2.64
C SER A 13 -4.27 -14.89 3.74
N THR A 14 -3.50 -13.84 4.02
CA THR A 14 -3.86 -12.83 5.03
C THR A 14 -4.11 -11.48 4.38
N CYS A 15 -5.33 -10.95 4.52
CA CYS A 15 -5.63 -9.58 4.14
C CYS A 15 -4.79 -8.61 5.01
N PRO A 16 -4.07 -7.65 4.42
CA PRO A 16 -3.23 -6.72 5.17
C PRO A 16 -4.05 -5.88 6.14
N MET A 17 -5.29 -5.54 5.78
CA MET A 17 -6.18 -4.79 6.66
C MET A 17 -6.78 -5.67 7.76
N CYS A 18 -7.08 -6.95 7.51
CA CYS A 18 -7.50 -7.86 8.58
C CYS A 18 -6.40 -8.12 9.63
N LYS A 19 -5.13 -7.91 9.27
CA LYS A 19 -4.02 -7.95 10.23
C LYS A 19 -4.03 -6.75 11.19
N VAL A 20 -4.56 -5.61 10.74
CA VAL A 20 -4.64 -4.36 11.52
C VAL A 20 -5.97 -4.23 12.25
N PHE A 21 -7.06 -4.60 11.56
CA PHE A 21 -8.45 -4.55 12.00
C PHE A 21 -9.02 -5.98 11.90
N PRO A 22 -8.89 -6.81 12.95
CA PRO A 22 -9.30 -8.20 12.89
C PRO A 22 -10.80 -8.36 12.65
N HIS A 23 -11.15 -9.19 11.68
CA HIS A 23 -12.53 -9.59 11.37
C HIS A 23 -12.67 -11.10 11.59
N PRO A 24 -13.31 -11.55 12.69
CA PRO A 24 -13.24 -12.94 13.15
C PRO A 24 -14.02 -13.94 12.28
N SER A 25 -15.01 -13.48 11.52
CA SER A 25 -15.86 -14.35 10.70
C SER A 25 -15.32 -14.52 9.27
N ARG A 26 -15.09 -13.40 8.57
CA ARG A 26 -14.61 -13.36 7.19
C ARG A 26 -13.99 -12.00 6.89
N CYS A 27 -12.97 -11.98 6.03
CA CYS A 27 -12.40 -10.75 5.49
C CYS A 27 -13.46 -9.94 4.68
N PRO A 28 -13.82 -8.71 5.11
CA PRO A 28 -14.79 -7.87 4.38
C PRO A 28 -14.14 -7.08 3.23
N HIS A 29 -12.81 -7.11 3.11
CA HIS A 29 -12.09 -6.30 2.14
C HIS A 29 -12.21 -6.84 0.72
N VAL A 30 -12.75 -5.99 -0.16
CA VAL A 30 -12.94 -6.24 -1.59
C VAL A 30 -11.62 -6.06 -2.30
N ARG A 31 -11.16 -7.12 -2.94
CA ARG A 31 -9.97 -7.13 -3.80
C ARG A 31 -10.38 -6.94 -5.25
N GLU A 32 -9.62 -6.11 -5.96
CA GLU A 32 -9.76 -5.91 -7.40
C GLU A 32 -8.43 -5.91 -8.13
N VAL A 33 -8.50 -5.99 -9.45
CA VAL A 33 -7.36 -6.05 -10.35
C VAL A 33 -7.28 -4.76 -11.15
N CYS A 34 -6.20 -4.01 -10.96
CA CYS A 34 -5.90 -2.85 -11.79
C CYS A 34 -5.11 -3.29 -13.02
N ARG A 35 -5.58 -2.87 -14.20
CA ARG A 35 -4.99 -3.20 -15.50
C ARG A 35 -4.40 -1.98 -16.22
N ASN A 36 -4.09 -0.90 -15.49
CA ASN A 36 -3.57 0.32 -16.07
C ASN A 36 -2.09 0.16 -16.48
N ARG A 37 -1.88 -0.40 -17.67
CA ARG A 37 -0.54 -0.67 -18.22
C ARG A 37 0.26 0.59 -18.54
N ALA A 38 -0.35 1.78 -18.60
CA ALA A 38 0.41 3.03 -18.69
C ALA A 38 1.16 3.33 -17.38
N SER A 39 0.52 3.08 -16.22
CA SER A 39 1.14 3.32 -14.90
C SER A 39 2.03 2.17 -14.43
N HIS A 40 1.70 0.93 -14.80
CA HIS A 40 2.44 -0.27 -14.42
C HIS A 40 2.42 -1.31 -15.57
N PRO A 41 3.28 -1.16 -16.59
CA PRO A 41 3.22 -1.98 -17.81
C PRO A 41 3.50 -3.47 -17.60
N ARG A 42 4.24 -3.82 -16.54
CA ARG A 42 4.76 -5.18 -16.30
C ARG A 42 3.69 -6.21 -15.95
N PHE A 43 2.65 -5.83 -15.22
CA PHE A 43 1.64 -6.77 -14.72
C PHE A 43 0.33 -6.05 -14.39
N ASP A 44 -0.76 -6.81 -14.34
CA ASP A 44 -1.97 -6.38 -13.66
C ASP A 44 -1.75 -6.56 -12.15
N VAL A 45 -2.33 -5.70 -11.32
CA VAL A 45 -1.99 -5.64 -9.89
C VAL A 45 -3.22 -5.71 -9.02
N TYR A 46 -3.17 -6.48 -7.93
CA TYR A 46 -4.21 -6.51 -6.92
C TYR A 46 -4.19 -5.28 -6.02
N PHE A 47 -5.39 -4.77 -5.71
CA PHE A 47 -5.60 -3.70 -4.74
C PHE A 47 -6.90 -3.88 -3.94
N LEU A 48 -7.07 -3.09 -2.88
CA LEU A 48 -8.26 -3.07 -2.03
C LEU A 48 -9.08 -1.82 -2.36
N LYS A 49 -10.41 -1.96 -2.42
CA LYS A 49 -11.33 -0.83 -2.67
C LYS A 49 -11.93 -0.19 -1.43
N ASN A 50 -11.93 -0.91 -0.33
CA ASN A 50 -12.61 -0.54 0.91
C ASN A 50 -11.71 -0.77 2.12
N ALA A 51 -10.42 -0.49 1.99
CA ALA A 51 -9.53 -0.47 3.14
C ALA A 51 -9.95 0.66 4.10
N GLU A 52 -9.89 0.41 5.41
CA GLU A 52 -10.12 1.39 6.48
C GLU A 52 -9.10 2.53 6.43
N VAL A 53 -7.97 2.30 5.77
CA VAL A 53 -6.78 3.17 5.76
C VAL A 53 -6.51 3.62 4.34
N ASP A 54 -6.48 4.93 4.11
CA ASP A 54 -6.43 5.51 2.76
C ASP A 54 -5.16 5.09 2.01
N SER A 55 -4.00 5.03 2.68
CA SER A 55 -2.75 4.53 2.08
C SER A 55 -2.91 3.17 1.40
N PHE A 56 -3.73 2.27 1.96
CA PHE A 56 -3.98 0.93 1.44
C PHE A 56 -5.17 0.83 0.48
N ASN A 57 -5.91 1.92 0.27
CA ASN A 57 -7.02 1.98 -0.66
C ASN A 57 -6.57 2.36 -2.07
N GLY A 58 -7.07 1.63 -3.07
CA GLY A 58 -6.75 1.81 -4.48
C GLY A 58 -5.42 1.19 -4.93
N CYS A 59 -5.19 1.20 -6.24
CA CYS A 59 -3.94 0.71 -6.83
C CYS A 59 -2.75 1.61 -6.44
N GLY A 60 -1.81 1.06 -5.67
CA GLY A 60 -0.65 1.82 -5.21
C GLY A 60 0.31 2.24 -6.35
N TYR A 61 0.37 1.50 -7.47
CA TYR A 61 1.14 1.94 -8.64
C TYR A 61 0.50 3.14 -9.34
N CYS A 62 -0.82 3.17 -9.47
CA CYS A 62 -1.53 4.33 -10.01
C CYS A 62 -1.45 5.53 -9.05
N LYS A 63 -1.51 5.29 -7.73
CA LYS A 63 -1.34 6.33 -6.71
C LYS A 63 0.04 6.99 -6.83
N TRP A 64 1.10 6.19 -6.98
CA TRP A 64 2.44 6.70 -7.26
C TRP A 64 2.52 7.45 -8.59
N ALA A 65 1.96 6.91 -9.67
CA ALA A 65 2.00 7.59 -10.98
C ALA A 65 1.36 8.99 -10.95
N ARG A 66 0.32 9.20 -10.12
CA ARG A 66 -0.34 10.51 -9.95
C ARG A 66 0.52 11.57 -9.25
N THR A 67 1.65 11.20 -8.62
CA THR A 67 2.57 12.19 -8.03
C THR A 67 3.48 12.85 -9.05
N ASN A 68 3.34 12.50 -10.34
CA ASN A 68 4.24 12.91 -11.43
C ASN A 68 5.71 12.62 -11.08
N PRO A 69 6.06 11.34 -10.79
CA PRO A 69 7.41 10.98 -10.41
C PRO A 69 8.40 11.21 -11.56
N PRO A 70 9.70 11.38 -11.26
CA PRO A 70 10.72 11.46 -12.29
C PRO A 70 10.74 10.18 -13.13
N GLN A 71 11.17 10.27 -14.39
CA GLN A 71 11.15 9.15 -15.34
C GLN A 71 11.83 7.88 -14.80
N LYS A 72 12.90 8.03 -13.99
CA LYS A 72 13.61 6.94 -13.31
C LYS A 72 12.76 6.15 -12.29
N ALA A 73 11.57 6.64 -11.96
CA ALA A 73 10.63 6.02 -11.03
C ALA A 73 9.20 5.98 -11.64
N ALA A 74 9.07 6.07 -12.96
CA ALA A 74 7.81 6.00 -13.69
C ALA A 74 7.73 4.74 -14.56
N GLY A 75 6.52 4.40 -15.05
CA GLY A 75 6.30 3.28 -15.98
C GLY A 75 6.87 1.95 -15.47
N TYR A 76 7.82 1.37 -16.20
CA TYR A 76 8.48 0.10 -15.83
C TYR A 76 9.21 0.17 -14.49
N LEU A 77 9.72 1.34 -14.11
CA LEU A 77 10.46 1.56 -12.86
C LEU A 77 9.55 2.08 -11.74
N ASN A 78 8.24 2.12 -11.95
CA ASN A 78 7.29 2.51 -10.92
C ASN A 78 7.44 1.57 -9.70
N PRO A 79 7.81 2.10 -8.51
CA PRO A 79 8.03 1.30 -7.31
C PRO A 79 6.73 1.06 -6.53
N GLY A 80 5.63 1.68 -6.92
CA GLY A 80 4.38 1.69 -6.18
C GLY A 80 4.40 2.63 -4.97
N TRP A 81 3.23 2.86 -4.39
CA TRP A 81 3.04 3.78 -3.28
C TRP A 81 3.78 3.33 -2.01
N PRO A 82 4.58 4.22 -1.38
CA PRO A 82 5.25 3.93 -0.12
C PRO A 82 4.22 3.75 1.00
N GLY A 83 4.39 2.73 1.84
CA GLY A 83 3.44 2.38 2.90
C GLY A 83 2.24 1.56 2.45
N CYS A 84 2.13 1.24 1.16
CA CYS A 84 1.14 0.30 0.64
C CYS A 84 1.81 -0.85 -0.11
N CYS A 85 2.55 -0.54 -1.19
CA CYS A 85 3.18 -1.57 -2.00
C CYS A 85 4.50 -2.06 -1.39
N ARG A 86 5.16 -1.21 -0.60
CA ARG A 86 6.50 -1.41 -0.03
C ARG A 86 6.67 -0.57 1.23
N PRO A 87 7.62 -0.91 2.11
CA PRO A 87 8.01 0.00 3.19
C PRO A 87 8.42 1.37 2.61
N PRO A 88 7.98 2.49 3.22
CA PRO A 88 8.47 3.82 2.88
C PRO A 88 9.96 3.96 3.20
N ALA A 89 10.67 4.73 2.39
CA ALA A 89 11.97 5.28 2.76
C ALA A 89 11.79 6.53 3.65
N PRO A 90 12.82 6.94 4.43
CA PRO A 90 12.74 8.14 5.29
C PRO A 90 12.28 9.42 4.56
N SER A 91 12.74 9.62 3.32
CA SER A 91 12.35 10.77 2.49
C SER A 91 10.89 10.75 2.01
N GLU A 92 10.21 9.62 2.16
CA GLU A 92 8.83 9.39 1.73
C GLU A 92 7.85 9.40 2.90
N HIS A 93 8.33 9.54 4.14
CA HIS A 93 7.47 9.53 5.32
C HIS A 93 6.35 10.57 5.24
N ARG A 94 6.66 11.77 4.72
CA ARG A 94 5.71 12.86 4.48
C ARG A 94 4.60 12.52 3.47
N MET A 95 4.74 11.44 2.70
CA MET A 95 3.71 10.98 1.76
C MET A 95 2.64 10.13 2.44
N ILE A 96 2.87 9.71 3.69
CA ILE A 96 1.95 8.88 4.47
C ILE A 96 1.28 9.78 5.52
N GLN A 97 -0.06 9.74 5.55
CA GLN A 97 -0.83 10.47 6.55
C GLN A 97 -0.49 9.97 7.96
N ALA A 98 -0.41 10.88 8.94
CA ALA A 98 -0.10 10.54 10.34
C ALA A 98 -0.96 9.36 10.84
N ALA A 99 -2.27 9.41 10.60
CA ALA A 99 -3.24 8.38 11.01
C ALA A 99 -2.99 6.99 10.39
N ASP A 100 -2.32 6.91 9.24
CA ASP A 100 -2.09 5.65 8.52
C ASP A 100 -0.89 4.88 9.09
N TRP A 101 0.00 5.55 9.85
CA TRP A 101 1.30 5.01 10.24
C TRP A 101 1.24 3.75 11.10
N ARG A 102 0.24 3.65 11.98
CA ARG A 102 0.03 2.43 12.78
C ARG A 102 -0.18 1.22 11.86
N SER A 103 -1.01 1.39 10.84
CA SER A 103 -1.32 0.36 9.84
C SER A 103 -0.12 0.04 8.96
N VAL A 104 0.61 1.08 8.51
CA VAL A 104 1.85 0.93 7.72
C VAL A 104 2.90 0.14 8.50
N SER A 105 3.11 0.48 9.77
CA SER A 105 4.06 -0.19 10.66
C SER A 105 3.74 -1.68 10.81
N ILE A 106 2.48 -2.03 11.05
CA ILE A 106 2.02 -3.43 11.21
C ILE A 106 2.15 -4.22 9.91
N VAL A 107 1.76 -3.64 8.78
CA VAL A 107 1.77 -4.35 7.49
C VAL A 107 3.19 -4.57 6.98
N HIS A 108 4.05 -3.54 7.07
CA HIS A 108 5.41 -3.59 6.53
C HIS A 108 6.48 -3.96 7.56
N HIS A 109 6.11 -4.16 8.83
CA HIS A 109 7.03 -4.50 9.92
C HIS A 109 8.16 -3.47 10.09
N ILE A 110 7.81 -2.19 10.05
CA ILE A 110 8.75 -1.09 10.25
C ILE A 110 8.36 -0.25 11.48
N PRO A 111 9.29 0.41 12.17
CA PRO A 111 8.96 1.31 13.27
C PRO A 111 8.19 2.55 12.76
N ILE A 112 7.28 3.06 13.61
CA ILE A 112 6.69 4.39 13.40
C ILE A 112 7.78 5.44 13.67
N PRO A 113 7.98 6.43 12.78
CA PRO A 113 8.93 7.51 13.00
C PRO A 113 8.66 8.26 14.31
N PRO A 114 9.69 8.66 15.10
CA PRO A 114 9.50 9.25 16.42
C PRO A 114 8.66 10.52 16.43
N ASP A 115 8.84 11.39 15.43
CA ASP A 115 8.10 12.62 15.22
C ASP A 115 6.60 12.37 15.00
N ILE A 116 6.28 11.36 14.21
CA ILE A 116 4.89 10.96 13.95
C ILE A 116 4.30 10.26 15.18
N LYS A 117 5.07 9.43 15.86
CA LYS A 117 4.63 8.77 17.09
C LYS A 117 4.26 9.80 18.16
N ALA A 118 5.09 10.82 18.35
CA ALA A 118 4.79 11.90 19.29
C ALA A 118 3.50 12.65 18.95
N ALA A 119 3.20 12.85 17.66
CA ALA A 119 1.95 13.47 17.22
C ALA A 119 0.71 12.58 17.37
N LEU A 120 0.87 11.25 17.48
CA LEU A 120 -0.23 10.30 17.67
C LEU A 120 -0.51 9.98 19.15
N ASP A 121 0.52 10.10 20.01
CA ASP A 121 0.43 9.83 21.45
C ASP A 121 -0.03 11.06 22.28
N GLY A 122 -0.05 12.24 21.67
CA GLY A 122 -0.52 13.50 22.28
C GLY A 122 -2.00 13.76 22.09
#